data_AF-A0A850BQ17-F1
#
_entry.id   AF-A0A850BQ17-F1
#
_cell.length_a   1.000
_cell.length_b   1.000
_cell.length_c   1.000
_cell.angle_alpha   90.00
_cell.angle_beta   90.00
_cell.angle_gamma   90.00
#
_symmetry.space_group_name_H-M   'P 1'
#
loop_
_entity.id
_entity.type
_entity.pdbx_description
1 polymer ?
#
loop_
_entity_poly.entity_id
_entity_poly.type
_entity_poly.pdbx_seq_one_letter_code
_entity_poly.pdbx_strand_id
1 'polypeptide(L)'
;MTSCSIAGDLNDPAPDVFWFTDGSGPSTSANASISAVAAKSGAVLDLPANASVTHAFLYWSARKKPSPPTGNATLAHFPDAPITAQAVSILTTNNSIYHAVADVTDYVTTQGSGTYVVGDIDAAELNNNQPATDGYAGWWMVVLYTAPDALDRRLALFDGFDALTDGAETKVNISNLTINEDLSPTRPATLGVVAYDGDVSITGDQVFVGATPLKDLDGTGDPLNFFNGTRASSGAPLSVAGDL
;
A
#
# COMPACT_ATOMS: atom_id res chain seq x y z
N MET A 1 5.16 2.09 12.97
CA MET A 1 5.34 3.56 12.84
C MET A 1 5.22 4.20 14.21
N THR A 2 6.13 5.08 14.61
CA THR A 2 5.99 5.89 15.85
C THR A 2 4.86 6.89 15.66
N SER A 3 3.91 6.92 16.61
CA SER A 3 2.87 7.95 16.71
C SER A 3 3.50 9.34 16.55
N CYS A 4 3.20 10.01 15.44
CA CYS A 4 3.69 11.36 15.17
C CYS A 4 2.71 12.31 15.89
N SER A 5 2.92 12.54 17.19
CA SER A 5 2.03 13.43 17.93
C SER A 5 2.29 14.88 17.50
N ILE A 6 1.42 15.38 16.64
CA ILE A 6 1.51 16.73 16.08
C ILE A 6 0.40 17.61 16.67
N ALA A 7 0.61 18.92 16.66
CA ALA A 7 -0.41 19.85 17.12
C ALA A 7 -1.66 19.74 16.24
N GLY A 8 -2.75 19.23 16.81
CA GLY A 8 -3.99 18.95 16.08
C GLY A 8 -4.52 17.53 16.23
N ASP A 9 -3.75 16.61 16.84
CA ASP A 9 -4.19 15.23 17.07
C ASP A 9 -5.56 15.16 17.74
N LEU A 10 -6.51 14.48 17.11
CA LEU A 10 -7.88 14.34 17.61
C LEU A 10 -7.99 13.30 18.74
N ASN A 11 -6.86 12.73 19.18
CA ASN A 11 -6.76 11.59 20.10
C ASN A 11 -7.63 10.42 19.64
N ASP A 12 -7.54 10.13 18.35
CA ASP A 12 -8.20 8.99 17.72
C ASP A 12 -7.15 8.13 16.99
N PRO A 13 -7.53 6.94 16.50
CA PRO A 13 -6.58 6.06 15.81
C PRO A 13 -6.33 6.41 14.33
N ALA A 14 -7.09 7.34 13.77
CA ALA A 14 -7.00 7.73 12.37
C ALA A 14 -5.86 8.75 12.14
N PRO A 15 -5.30 8.81 10.91
CA PRO A 15 -4.30 9.80 10.58
C PRO A 15 -4.91 11.20 10.50
N ASP A 16 -4.30 12.15 11.22
CA ASP A 16 -4.71 13.55 11.24
C ASP A 16 -4.01 14.42 10.17
N VAL A 17 -2.97 13.88 9.51
CA VAL A 17 -2.15 14.61 8.52
C VAL A 17 -1.66 13.78 7.36
N PHE A 18 -1.36 14.50 6.28
CA PHE A 18 -0.68 13.94 5.13
C PHE A 18 0.84 14.07 5.23
N TRP A 19 1.52 13.16 4.52
CA TRP A 19 2.94 13.27 4.22
C TRP A 19 3.18 14.09 2.96
N PHE A 20 4.34 14.74 2.94
CA PHE A 20 4.89 15.40 1.77
C PHE A 20 6.36 15.02 1.61
N THR A 21 6.75 14.72 0.38
CA THR A 21 8.13 14.61 -0.08
C THR A 21 8.29 15.31 -1.43
N ASP A 22 9.46 15.92 -1.64
CA ASP A 22 9.87 16.41 -2.96
C ASP A 22 10.58 15.34 -3.81
N GLY A 23 10.75 14.13 -3.28
CA GLY A 23 11.42 12.99 -3.92
C GLY A 23 12.95 13.03 -3.86
N SER A 24 13.56 14.11 -3.37
CA SER A 24 15.01 14.33 -3.38
C SER A 24 15.75 13.81 -2.13
N GLY A 25 15.03 13.27 -1.15
CA GLY A 25 15.59 12.82 0.14
C GLY A 25 14.97 13.58 1.32
N PRO A 26 15.77 14.11 2.28
CA PRO A 26 15.33 14.47 3.64
C PRO A 26 14.32 15.63 3.74
N SER A 27 13.88 16.19 2.61
CA SER A 27 12.79 17.17 2.51
C SER A 27 11.42 16.49 2.72
N THR A 28 11.22 15.95 3.91
CA THR A 28 10.06 15.15 4.27
C THR A 28 9.33 15.82 5.41
N SER A 29 8.02 15.96 5.31
CA SER A 29 7.22 16.54 6.38
C SER A 29 5.86 15.89 6.50
N ALA A 30 5.36 15.77 7.73
CA ALA A 30 3.97 15.51 8.04
C ALA A 30 3.49 16.61 8.98
N ASN A 31 2.47 17.36 8.57
CA ASN A 31 1.87 18.41 9.39
C ASN A 31 0.51 18.85 8.82
N ALA A 32 -0.29 19.51 9.67
CA ALA A 32 -1.67 19.88 9.36
C ALA A 32 -1.84 20.93 8.26
N SER A 33 -0.76 21.54 7.75
CA SER A 33 -0.86 22.49 6.63
C SER A 33 -0.77 21.81 5.26
N ILE A 34 -0.38 20.54 5.19
CA ILE A 34 -0.34 19.77 3.95
C ILE A 34 -1.78 19.39 3.60
N SER A 35 -2.26 19.86 2.47
CA SER A 35 -3.58 19.49 1.92
C SER A 35 -3.52 18.17 1.17
N ALA A 36 -4.69 17.56 0.92
CA ALA A 36 -4.80 16.33 0.14
C ALA A 36 -4.17 16.46 -1.25
N VAL A 37 -4.36 17.61 -1.92
CA VAL A 37 -3.77 17.86 -3.25
C VAL A 37 -2.26 18.08 -3.21
N ALA A 38 -1.72 18.57 -2.09
CA ALA A 38 -0.28 18.74 -1.91
C ALA A 38 0.41 17.46 -1.47
N ALA A 39 -0.33 16.51 -0.89
CA ALA A 39 0.19 15.28 -0.31
C ALA A 39 0.97 14.42 -1.32
N LYS A 40 2.15 13.97 -0.90
CA LYS A 40 3.04 13.11 -1.68
C LYS A 40 3.84 12.20 -0.76
N SER A 41 3.97 10.95 -1.15
CA SER A 41 4.84 9.96 -0.49
C SER A 41 5.62 9.19 -1.54
N GLY A 42 6.69 8.50 -1.13
CA GLY A 42 7.63 7.91 -2.07
C GLY A 42 8.20 6.59 -1.58
N ALA A 43 8.51 5.70 -2.51
CA ALA A 43 9.14 4.43 -2.21
C ALA A 43 10.29 4.15 -3.19
N VAL A 44 11.33 3.50 -2.68
CA VAL A 44 12.49 3.08 -3.46
C VAL A 44 12.22 1.71 -4.09
N LEU A 45 12.27 1.65 -5.41
CA LEU A 45 12.30 0.41 -6.16
C LEU A 45 13.76 0.02 -6.40
N ASP A 46 14.18 -1.10 -5.82
CA ASP A 46 15.49 -1.70 -6.04
C ASP A 46 15.34 -2.98 -6.89
N LEU A 47 15.66 -2.89 -8.18
CA LEU A 47 15.69 -4.04 -9.08
C LEU A 47 17.10 -4.67 -9.13
N PRO A 48 17.21 -6.01 -9.15
CA PRO A 48 18.47 -6.68 -9.40
C PRO A 48 19.13 -6.24 -10.71
N ALA A 49 20.46 -6.35 -10.78
CA ALA A 49 21.19 -6.06 -12.01
C ALA A 49 20.64 -6.88 -13.18
N ASN A 50 20.43 -6.23 -14.33
CA ASN A 50 19.87 -6.83 -15.55
C ASN A 50 18.44 -7.37 -15.40
N ALA A 51 17.71 -6.98 -14.36
CA ALA A 51 16.29 -7.29 -14.28
C ALA A 51 15.50 -6.55 -15.37
N SER A 52 14.47 -7.20 -15.89
CA SER A 52 13.51 -6.63 -16.85
C SER A 52 12.13 -6.63 -16.22
N VAL A 53 11.55 -5.44 -16.04
CA VAL A 53 10.17 -5.29 -15.60
C VAL A 53 9.26 -5.88 -16.67
N THR A 54 8.28 -6.68 -16.22
CA THR A 54 7.27 -7.30 -17.10
C THR A 54 5.88 -6.73 -16.85
N HIS A 55 5.59 -6.37 -15.60
CA HIS A 55 4.33 -5.76 -15.18
C HIS A 55 4.61 -4.80 -14.04
N ALA A 56 3.92 -3.67 -14.00
CA ALA A 56 3.87 -2.79 -12.86
C ALA A 56 2.46 -2.21 -12.70
N PHE A 57 1.88 -2.38 -11.52
CA PHE A 57 0.54 -1.88 -11.19
C PHE A 57 0.62 -0.94 -10.00
N LEU A 58 0.10 0.28 -10.19
CA LEU A 58 -0.08 1.23 -9.11
C LEU A 58 -1.49 1.09 -8.56
N TYR A 59 -1.58 0.80 -7.26
CA TYR A 59 -2.83 0.73 -6.50
C TYR A 59 -2.89 1.92 -5.55
N TRP A 60 -4.04 2.56 -5.45
CA TRP A 60 -4.27 3.58 -4.44
C TRP A 60 -5.69 3.54 -3.92
N SER A 61 -5.84 4.00 -2.70
CA SER A 61 -7.12 4.03 -2.03
C SER A 61 -7.17 5.20 -1.07
N ALA A 62 -8.33 5.84 -1.02
CA ALA A 62 -8.58 6.90 -0.06
C ALA A 62 -10.07 6.98 0.24
N ARG A 63 -10.38 7.66 1.34
CA ARG A 63 -11.74 8.16 1.54
C ARG A 63 -11.91 9.47 0.78
N LYS A 64 -12.97 9.57 -0.02
CA LYS A 64 -13.36 10.77 -0.75
C LYS A 64 -14.84 11.11 -0.50
N LYS A 65 -15.10 12.28 0.08
CA LYS A 65 -16.45 12.84 0.32
C LYS A 65 -16.51 14.31 -0.12
N PRO A 66 -17.67 14.84 -0.54
CA PRO A 66 -18.90 14.16 -0.95
C PRO A 66 -18.94 13.78 -2.44
N SER A 67 -17.90 14.12 -3.21
CA SER A 67 -17.85 13.86 -4.65
C SER A 67 -17.30 12.45 -4.95
N PRO A 68 -17.62 11.87 -6.12
CA PRO A 68 -16.90 10.72 -6.62
C PRO A 68 -15.40 11.02 -6.77
N PRO A 69 -14.52 10.01 -6.65
CA PRO A 69 -13.09 10.17 -6.91
C PRO A 69 -12.84 10.44 -8.40
N THR A 70 -11.80 11.22 -8.70
CA THR A 70 -11.37 11.46 -10.10
C THR A 70 -10.87 10.21 -10.80
N GLY A 71 -10.33 9.24 -10.05
CA GLY A 71 -9.68 8.05 -10.60
C GLY A 71 -8.27 8.29 -11.14
N ASN A 72 -7.67 9.44 -10.82
CA ASN A 72 -6.30 9.74 -11.19
C ASN A 72 -5.41 9.78 -9.95
N ALA A 73 -4.13 9.51 -10.19
CA ALA A 73 -3.02 9.88 -9.32
C ALA A 73 -1.87 10.42 -10.19
N THR A 74 -0.86 11.01 -9.58
CA THR A 74 0.42 11.31 -10.23
C THR A 74 1.46 10.28 -9.81
N LEU A 75 2.31 9.89 -10.76
CA LEU A 75 3.46 9.02 -10.53
C LEU A 75 4.69 9.69 -11.14
N ALA A 76 5.72 9.93 -10.34
CA ALA A 76 7.02 10.42 -10.78
C ALA A 76 8.11 9.43 -10.42
N HIS A 77 9.13 9.33 -11.26
CA HIS A 77 10.40 8.70 -10.94
C HIS A 77 11.42 9.82 -10.74
N PHE A 78 11.91 10.06 -9.52
CA PHE A 78 12.71 11.26 -9.26
C PHE A 78 14.08 11.19 -9.97
N PRO A 79 14.57 12.29 -10.58
CA PRO A 79 14.01 13.66 -10.64
C PRO A 79 13.15 13.95 -11.87
N ASP A 80 12.68 12.94 -12.58
CA ASP A 80 11.92 13.07 -13.82
C ASP A 80 10.51 13.66 -13.58
N ALA A 81 9.94 14.17 -14.67
CA ALA A 81 8.59 14.74 -14.64
C ALA A 81 7.54 13.66 -14.31
N PRO A 82 6.49 14.01 -13.54
CA PRO A 82 5.40 13.10 -13.25
C PRO A 82 4.58 12.80 -14.51
N ILE A 83 3.99 11.59 -14.53
CA ILE A 83 2.87 11.24 -15.39
C ILE A 83 1.58 11.23 -14.59
N THR A 84 0.44 11.29 -15.29
CA THR A 84 -0.86 10.94 -14.70
C THR A 84 -1.06 9.44 -14.81
N ALA A 85 -1.17 8.76 -13.67
CA ALA A 85 -1.66 7.39 -13.59
C ALA A 85 -3.18 7.41 -13.63
N GLN A 86 -3.77 7.02 -14.77
CA GLN A 86 -5.21 6.92 -14.95
C GLN A 86 -5.69 5.53 -14.55
N ALA A 87 -6.69 5.45 -13.69
CA ALA A 87 -7.23 4.18 -13.25
C ALA A 87 -7.86 3.40 -14.42
N VAL A 88 -7.46 2.14 -14.58
CA VAL A 88 -8.12 1.18 -15.47
C VAL A 88 -9.34 0.54 -14.80
N SER A 89 -9.39 0.57 -13.47
CA SER A 89 -10.53 0.13 -12.67
C SER A 89 -10.62 0.94 -11.40
N ILE A 90 -11.85 1.27 -10.99
CA ILE A 90 -12.17 1.97 -9.74
C ILE A 90 -13.33 1.24 -9.08
N LEU A 91 -13.15 0.90 -7.81
CA LEU A 91 -14.18 0.34 -6.95
C LEU A 91 -14.52 1.35 -5.87
N THR A 92 -15.81 1.64 -5.68
CA THR A 92 -16.29 2.54 -4.64
C THR A 92 -17.18 1.78 -3.66
N THR A 93 -17.11 2.17 -2.40
CA THR A 93 -17.93 1.62 -1.32
C THR A 93 -18.97 2.64 -0.86
N ASN A 94 -20.00 2.18 -0.15
CA ASN A 94 -21.04 3.05 0.40
C ASN A 94 -20.51 4.03 1.46
N ASN A 95 -19.32 3.77 2.04
CA ASN A 95 -18.68 4.63 3.04
C ASN A 95 -17.74 5.68 2.42
N SER A 96 -17.89 5.91 1.11
CA SER A 96 -17.11 6.87 0.33
C SER A 96 -15.60 6.57 0.32
N ILE A 97 -15.25 5.30 0.51
CA ILE A 97 -13.91 4.79 0.26
C ILE A 97 -13.86 4.31 -1.19
N TYR A 98 -12.77 4.58 -1.87
CA TYR A 98 -12.51 4.01 -3.18
C TYR A 98 -11.15 3.33 -3.23
N HIS A 99 -11.03 2.39 -4.16
CA HIS A 99 -9.80 1.76 -4.57
C HIS A 99 -9.66 1.89 -6.07
N ALA A 100 -8.46 2.19 -6.54
CA ALA A 100 -8.15 2.35 -7.94
C ALA A 100 -6.83 1.64 -8.27
N VAL A 101 -6.76 1.16 -9.51
CA VAL A 101 -5.57 0.53 -10.07
C VAL A 101 -5.26 1.14 -11.43
N ALA A 102 -3.99 1.39 -11.70
CA ALA A 102 -3.47 1.75 -13.02
C ALA A 102 -2.36 0.78 -13.43
N ASP A 103 -2.34 0.42 -14.71
CA ASP A 103 -1.18 -0.22 -15.32
C ASP A 103 -0.14 0.85 -15.63
N VAL A 104 1.00 0.77 -14.96
CA VAL A 104 2.15 1.69 -15.10
C VAL A 104 3.38 0.96 -15.65
N THR A 105 3.18 -0.23 -16.24
CA THR A 105 4.24 -1.12 -16.73
C THR A 105 5.21 -0.40 -17.65
N ASP A 106 4.71 0.31 -18.66
CA ASP A 106 5.56 1.01 -19.64
C ASP A 106 6.43 2.09 -18.99
N TYR A 107 5.85 2.83 -18.03
CA TYR A 107 6.57 3.87 -17.30
C TYR A 107 7.68 3.27 -16.44
N VAL A 108 7.35 2.28 -15.60
CA VAL A 108 8.31 1.64 -14.69
C VAL A 108 9.39 0.86 -15.46
N THR A 109 9.05 0.25 -16.61
CA THR A 109 10.02 -0.41 -17.48
C THR A 109 11.02 0.59 -18.07
N THR A 110 10.56 1.78 -18.42
CA THR A 110 11.42 2.84 -18.98
C THR A 110 12.34 3.44 -17.92
N GLN A 111 11.83 3.64 -16.70
CA GLN A 111 12.56 4.32 -15.63
C GLN A 111 13.49 3.39 -14.84
N GLY A 112 13.06 2.16 -14.56
CA GLY A 112 13.85 1.17 -13.83
C GLY A 112 13.92 1.43 -12.32
N SER A 113 15.04 1.05 -11.69
CA SER A 113 15.27 1.27 -10.25
C SER A 113 15.36 2.75 -9.91
N GLY A 114 14.83 3.12 -8.74
CA GLY A 114 14.92 4.48 -8.21
C GLY A 114 13.75 4.83 -7.31
N THR A 115 13.66 6.11 -6.94
CA THR A 115 12.59 6.61 -6.07
C THR A 115 11.36 6.96 -6.90
N TYR A 116 10.27 6.28 -6.63
CA TYR A 116 8.96 6.61 -7.18
C TYR A 116 8.17 7.42 -6.18
N VAL A 117 7.60 8.55 -6.62
CA VAL A 117 6.79 9.45 -5.81
C VAL A 117 5.37 9.45 -6.34
N VAL A 118 4.41 9.20 -5.46
CA VAL A 118 2.98 9.24 -5.76
C VAL A 118 2.34 10.41 -5.05
N GLY A 119 1.47 11.12 -5.76
CA GLY A 119 0.73 12.26 -5.24
C GLY A 119 -0.58 12.46 -5.96
N ASP A 120 -1.31 13.51 -5.62
CA ASP A 120 -2.61 13.84 -6.23
C ASP A 120 -3.61 12.67 -6.14
N ILE A 121 -3.49 11.87 -5.06
CA ILE A 121 -4.53 10.91 -4.68
C ILE A 121 -5.72 11.73 -4.22
N ASP A 122 -6.86 11.56 -4.89
CA ASP A 122 -8.07 12.33 -4.62
C ASP A 122 -8.72 11.93 -3.28
N ALA A 123 -8.20 12.47 -2.18
CA ALA A 123 -8.66 12.21 -0.82
C ALA A 123 -9.51 13.37 -0.26
N ALA A 124 -10.30 13.07 0.77
CA ALA A 124 -10.81 14.09 1.66
C ALA A 124 -9.66 14.65 2.52
N GLU A 125 -9.73 15.93 2.85
CA GLU A 125 -8.78 16.55 3.77
C GLU A 125 -8.83 15.87 5.15
N LEU A 126 -7.65 15.54 5.71
CA LEU A 126 -7.53 14.99 7.07
C LEU A 126 -7.62 16.11 8.13
N ASN A 127 -7.20 17.33 7.77
CA ASN A 127 -7.01 18.46 8.68
C ASN A 127 -8.29 19.31 8.91
N ASN A 128 -9.43 18.75 9.33
CA ASN A 128 -10.62 19.60 9.56
C ASN A 128 -11.74 19.08 10.49
N ASN A 129 -11.43 18.52 11.66
CA ASN A 129 -12.46 17.98 12.57
C ASN A 129 -13.41 17.01 11.82
N GLN A 130 -12.89 16.19 10.90
CA GLN A 130 -13.64 15.03 10.42
C GLN A 130 -14.05 14.20 11.66
N PRO A 131 -15.26 13.62 11.69
CA PRO A 131 -15.58 12.67 12.74
C PRO A 131 -14.49 11.58 12.78
N ALA A 132 -13.96 11.45 13.99
CA ALA A 132 -12.66 10.97 14.44
C ALA A 132 -12.29 9.49 14.14
N THR A 133 -12.61 8.91 12.97
CA THR A 133 -12.40 7.45 12.83
C THR A 133 -12.03 6.89 11.47
N ASP A 134 -12.21 7.58 10.31
CA ASP A 134 -12.03 6.85 9.04
C ASP A 134 -11.50 7.66 7.83
N GLY A 135 -10.64 8.66 8.06
CA GLY A 135 -9.89 9.32 7.00
C GLY A 135 -8.58 8.60 6.68
N TYR A 136 -8.27 8.33 5.41
CA TYR A 136 -6.95 7.86 4.99
C TYR A 136 -6.72 8.12 3.50
N ALA A 137 -5.45 8.08 3.10
CA ALA A 137 -5.01 7.96 1.72
C ALA A 137 -3.71 7.15 1.69
N GLY A 138 -3.65 6.15 0.82
CA GLY A 138 -2.49 5.26 0.72
C GLY A 138 -2.36 4.67 -0.68
N TRP A 139 -1.17 4.16 -0.97
CA TRP A 139 -0.86 3.54 -2.25
C TRP A 139 0.16 2.42 -2.11
N TRP A 140 0.18 1.55 -3.10
CA TRP A 140 1.13 0.45 -3.26
C TRP A 140 1.48 0.30 -4.73
N MET A 141 2.73 0.02 -5.05
CA MET A 141 3.14 -0.34 -6.40
C MET A 141 3.67 -1.78 -6.41
N VAL A 142 3.03 -2.63 -7.20
CA VAL A 142 3.48 -4.02 -7.39
C VAL A 142 4.27 -4.08 -8.69
N VAL A 143 5.54 -4.47 -8.60
CA VAL A 143 6.43 -4.62 -9.75
C VAL A 143 6.85 -6.07 -9.91
N LEU A 144 6.54 -6.67 -11.05
CA LEU A 144 6.92 -8.03 -11.43
C LEU A 144 8.01 -7.97 -12.49
N TYR A 145 9.12 -8.65 -12.25
CA TYR A 145 10.28 -8.63 -13.14
C TYR A 145 10.84 -10.04 -13.37
N THR A 146 11.57 -10.19 -14.47
CA THR A 146 12.47 -11.31 -14.70
C THR A 146 13.91 -10.87 -14.43
N ALA A 147 14.76 -11.77 -13.96
CA ALA A 147 16.18 -11.52 -13.79
C ALA A 147 16.98 -12.78 -14.18
N PRO A 148 18.08 -12.67 -14.94
CA PRO A 148 18.79 -13.83 -15.50
C PRO A 148 19.27 -14.86 -14.48
N ASP A 149 19.65 -14.40 -13.28
CA ASP A 149 20.22 -15.25 -12.22
C ASP A 149 19.21 -15.55 -11.10
N ALA A 150 17.95 -15.18 -11.26
CA ALA A 150 16.91 -15.46 -10.27
C ALA A 150 16.37 -16.88 -10.42
N LEU A 151 15.99 -17.49 -9.30
CA LEU A 151 15.28 -18.76 -9.29
C LEU A 151 13.90 -18.61 -9.95
N ASP A 152 13.47 -19.61 -10.73
CA ASP A 152 12.16 -19.62 -11.38
C ASP A 152 11.01 -19.51 -10.37
N ARG A 153 10.27 -18.41 -10.36
CA ARG A 153 9.11 -18.22 -9.47
C ARG A 153 7.83 -18.29 -10.27
N ARG A 154 6.80 -18.90 -9.68
CA ARG A 154 5.43 -18.67 -10.11
C ARG A 154 4.84 -17.55 -9.28
N LEU A 155 4.58 -16.43 -9.92
CA LEU A 155 3.96 -15.27 -9.30
C LEU A 155 2.48 -15.23 -9.72
N ALA A 156 1.62 -14.94 -8.77
CA ALA A 156 0.21 -14.66 -9.01
C ALA A 156 -0.14 -13.39 -8.25
N LEU A 157 -0.69 -12.42 -8.97
CA LEU A 157 -1.26 -11.21 -8.40
C LEU A 157 -2.77 -11.37 -8.48
N PHE A 158 -3.43 -11.32 -7.33
CA PHE A 158 -4.87 -11.31 -7.24
C PHE A 158 -5.28 -9.89 -6.90
N ASP A 159 -5.84 -9.19 -7.87
CA ASP A 159 -6.33 -7.83 -7.70
C ASP A 159 -7.85 -7.82 -7.51
N GLY A 160 -8.31 -6.81 -6.79
CA GLY A 160 -9.67 -6.70 -6.27
C GLY A 160 -9.68 -5.78 -5.05
N PHE A 161 -10.86 -5.48 -4.55
CA PHE A 161 -11.00 -4.71 -3.32
C PHE A 161 -12.17 -5.26 -2.51
N ASP A 162 -11.84 -5.97 -1.43
CA ASP A 162 -12.82 -6.46 -0.48
C ASP A 162 -12.81 -5.55 0.74
N ALA A 163 -13.95 -4.92 1.01
CA ALA A 163 -14.13 -4.15 2.23
C ALA A 163 -14.31 -5.12 3.41
N LEU A 164 -13.48 -4.98 4.44
CA LEU A 164 -13.66 -5.70 5.70
C LEU A 164 -14.71 -4.98 6.55
N THR A 165 -15.51 -5.74 7.27
CA THR A 165 -16.56 -5.23 8.17
C THR A 165 -16.52 -5.96 9.48
N ASP A 166 -16.73 -5.24 10.58
CA ASP A 166 -16.70 -5.80 11.93
C ASP A 166 -17.67 -6.99 12.09
N GLY A 167 -17.20 -8.04 12.76
CA GLY A 167 -17.96 -9.26 13.02
C GLY A 167 -18.26 -10.15 11.80
N ALA A 168 -17.72 -9.84 10.63
CA ALA A 168 -17.94 -10.63 9.40
C ALA A 168 -16.64 -11.19 8.81
N GLU A 169 -16.70 -12.44 8.36
CA GLU A 169 -15.60 -13.07 7.63
C GLU A 169 -15.69 -12.75 6.13
N THR A 170 -14.60 -12.23 5.56
CA THR A 170 -14.44 -12.06 4.11
C THR A 170 -13.59 -13.20 3.56
N LYS A 171 -14.15 -13.97 2.61
CA LYS A 171 -13.47 -15.13 2.00
C LYS A 171 -13.00 -14.81 0.59
N VAL A 172 -11.69 -14.85 0.39
CA VAL A 172 -11.07 -14.80 -0.94
C VAL A 172 -10.71 -16.21 -1.38
N ASN A 173 -11.40 -16.70 -2.41
CA ASN A 173 -11.11 -18.01 -2.99
C ASN A 173 -10.05 -17.88 -4.08
N ILE A 174 -8.82 -18.23 -3.75
CA ILE A 174 -7.73 -18.30 -4.74
C ILE A 174 -7.84 -19.60 -5.52
N SER A 175 -8.16 -19.49 -6.81
CA SER A 175 -8.17 -20.62 -7.75
C SER A 175 -6.91 -20.61 -8.63
N ASN A 176 -6.59 -21.77 -9.22
CA ASN A 176 -5.46 -21.94 -10.14
C ASN A 176 -4.06 -21.65 -9.58
N LEU A 177 -3.91 -21.57 -8.26
CA LEU A 177 -2.61 -21.56 -7.61
C LEU A 177 -2.08 -23.00 -7.52
N THR A 178 -1.09 -23.32 -8.33
CA THR A 178 -0.35 -24.60 -8.27
C THR A 178 0.92 -24.36 -7.50
N ILE A 179 1.03 -25.03 -6.36
CA ILE A 179 2.23 -25.06 -5.53
C ILE A 179 2.98 -26.35 -5.89
N ASN A 180 4.27 -26.24 -6.19
CA ASN A 180 5.10 -27.42 -6.40
C ASN A 180 5.57 -27.91 -5.02
N GLU A 181 4.86 -28.89 -4.47
CA GLU A 181 5.11 -29.42 -3.12
C GLU A 181 6.52 -30.00 -2.94
N ASP A 182 7.10 -30.56 -4.01
CA ASP A 182 8.45 -31.14 -3.98
C ASP A 182 9.55 -30.10 -3.74
N LEU A 183 9.28 -28.84 -4.09
CA LEU A 183 10.21 -27.73 -3.88
C LEU A 183 10.02 -27.05 -2.52
N SER A 184 8.92 -27.29 -1.82
CA SER A 184 8.54 -26.60 -0.59
C SER A 184 9.64 -26.60 0.50
N PRO A 185 10.38 -27.70 0.76
CA PRO A 185 11.42 -27.69 1.81
C PRO A 185 12.61 -26.76 1.54
N THR A 186 12.84 -26.40 0.27
CA THR A 186 13.97 -25.55 -0.13
C THR A 186 13.52 -24.21 -0.72
N ARG A 187 12.21 -24.07 -1.01
CA ARG A 187 11.62 -22.94 -1.73
C ARG A 187 10.22 -22.66 -1.13
N PRO A 188 10.15 -22.02 0.06
CA PRO A 188 8.86 -21.74 0.68
C PRO A 188 8.02 -20.80 -0.19
N ALA A 189 6.71 -21.00 -0.17
CA ALA A 189 5.77 -20.06 -0.75
C ALA A 189 5.63 -18.84 0.16
N THR A 190 5.51 -17.66 -0.43
CA THR A 190 5.27 -16.40 0.30
C THR A 190 3.93 -15.83 -0.10
N LEU A 191 3.12 -15.45 0.88
CA LEU A 191 1.92 -14.66 0.69
C LEU A 191 2.20 -13.22 1.11
N GLY A 192 1.86 -12.27 0.25
CA GLY A 192 1.78 -10.86 0.59
C GLY A 192 0.32 -10.41 0.59
N VAL A 193 -0.05 -9.58 1.55
CA VAL A 193 -1.36 -8.93 1.61
C VAL A 193 -1.13 -7.42 1.56
N VAL A 194 -1.88 -6.75 0.70
CA VAL A 194 -1.94 -5.29 0.66
C VAL A 194 -3.29 -4.90 1.26
N ALA A 195 -3.24 -4.10 2.33
CA ALA A 195 -4.40 -3.57 3.01
C ALA A 195 -4.23 -2.07 3.24
N TYR A 196 -5.34 -1.40 3.51
CA TYR A 196 -5.39 0.04 3.84
C TYR A 196 -5.93 0.27 5.26
N ASP A 197 -5.82 -0.76 6.10
CA ASP A 197 -5.99 -0.65 7.53
C ASP A 197 -4.63 -0.32 8.16
N GLY A 198 -4.65 0.34 9.30
CA GLY A 198 -3.44 0.87 9.91
C GLY A 198 -3.56 1.29 11.35
N ASP A 199 -4.67 0.94 12.01
CA ASP A 199 -4.89 1.36 13.36
C ASP A 199 -4.15 0.46 14.37
N VAL A 200 -3.42 1.07 15.30
CA VAL A 200 -2.58 0.32 16.25
C VAL A 200 -3.38 -0.10 17.50
N SER A 201 -4.55 0.51 17.74
CA SER A 201 -5.23 0.46 19.04
C SER A 201 -6.49 -0.39 19.08
N ILE A 202 -7.10 -0.64 17.92
CA ILE A 202 -8.23 -1.55 17.74
C ILE A 202 -7.63 -2.91 17.36
N THR A 203 -8.23 -3.96 17.90
CA THR A 203 -7.80 -5.35 17.68
C THR A 203 -9.02 -6.16 17.27
N GLY A 204 -8.80 -7.30 16.64
CA GLY A 204 -9.80 -8.28 16.22
C GLY A 204 -9.61 -8.74 14.78
N ASP A 205 -8.78 -8.05 13.99
CA ASP A 205 -8.48 -8.41 12.62
C ASP A 205 -7.45 -9.55 12.57
N GLN A 206 -7.79 -10.55 11.75
CA GLN A 206 -7.04 -11.79 11.64
C GLN A 206 -7.05 -12.24 10.18
N VAL A 207 -5.93 -12.80 9.74
CA VAL A 207 -5.83 -13.42 8.42
C VAL A 207 -5.63 -14.93 8.59
N PHE A 208 -6.37 -15.71 7.82
CA PHE A 208 -6.27 -17.16 7.81
C PHE A 208 -5.89 -17.67 6.42
N VAL A 209 -5.02 -18.69 6.38
CA VAL A 209 -4.81 -19.53 5.19
C VAL A 209 -5.43 -20.89 5.49
N GLY A 210 -6.59 -21.15 4.89
CA GLY A 210 -7.42 -22.28 5.28
C GLY A 210 -7.89 -22.12 6.73
N ALA A 211 -7.54 -23.07 7.59
CA ALA A 211 -7.84 -23.01 9.02
C ALA A 211 -6.66 -22.47 9.87
N THR A 212 -5.56 -22.07 9.23
CA THR A 212 -4.34 -21.65 9.93
C THR A 212 -4.31 -20.14 10.06
N PRO A 213 -4.34 -19.57 11.28
CA PRO A 213 -4.15 -18.13 11.45
C PRO A 213 -2.71 -17.75 11.10
N LEU A 214 -2.56 -16.66 10.36
CA LEU A 214 -1.28 -15.99 10.20
C LEU A 214 -1.01 -15.15 11.45
N LYS A 215 0.25 -15.13 11.87
CA LYS A 215 0.68 -14.25 12.96
C LYS A 215 0.97 -12.88 12.41
N ASP A 216 0.67 -11.86 13.20
CA ASP A 216 1.16 -10.52 12.96
C ASP A 216 2.69 -10.52 12.80
N LEU A 217 3.15 -9.71 11.86
CA LEU A 217 4.51 -9.66 11.36
C LEU A 217 5.28 -8.44 11.90
N ASP A 218 4.68 -7.67 12.82
CA ASP A 218 5.26 -6.49 13.46
C ASP A 218 6.25 -6.81 14.61
N GLY A 219 6.37 -8.08 15.00
CA GLY A 219 7.22 -8.55 16.09
C GLY A 219 6.63 -8.37 17.50
N THR A 220 5.47 -7.74 17.67
CA THR A 220 4.70 -7.72 18.94
C THR A 220 4.03 -9.08 19.18
N GLY A 221 3.70 -9.78 18.09
CA GLY A 221 3.18 -11.13 18.12
C GLY A 221 1.72 -11.21 18.56
N ASP A 222 0.95 -10.12 18.45
CA ASP A 222 -0.49 -10.13 18.67
C ASP A 222 -1.22 -10.73 17.45
N PRO A 223 -1.71 -11.97 17.50
CA PRO A 223 -2.41 -12.58 16.36
C PRO A 223 -3.82 -12.00 16.15
N LEU A 224 -4.21 -11.00 16.95
CA LEU A 224 -5.48 -10.29 16.87
C LEU A 224 -5.30 -8.87 16.32
N ASN A 225 -4.14 -8.46 15.81
CA ASN A 225 -4.00 -7.18 15.13
C ASN A 225 -3.11 -7.26 13.89
N PHE A 226 -3.52 -8.05 12.89
CA PHE A 226 -2.68 -8.36 11.73
C PHE A 226 -2.40 -7.14 10.82
N PHE A 227 -3.26 -6.12 10.81
CA PHE A 227 -3.19 -4.93 9.98
C PHE A 227 -2.95 -3.65 10.78
N ASN A 228 -2.12 -3.73 11.82
CA ASN A 228 -1.78 -2.62 12.73
C ASN A 228 -0.96 -1.46 12.12
N GLY A 229 -0.88 -1.36 10.79
CA GLY A 229 -0.10 -0.32 10.09
C GLY A 229 1.39 -0.60 9.98
N THR A 230 1.87 -1.77 10.42
CA THR A 230 3.27 -2.17 10.22
C THR A 230 3.48 -2.80 8.85
N ARG A 231 4.40 -2.21 8.07
CA ARG A 231 4.96 -2.90 6.90
C ARG A 231 5.94 -3.97 7.38
N ALA A 232 5.73 -5.20 6.94
CA ALA A 232 6.57 -6.32 7.31
C ALA A 232 6.94 -7.20 6.12
N SER A 233 8.06 -7.92 6.26
CA SER A 233 8.51 -8.94 5.32
C SER A 233 8.95 -10.17 6.09
N SER A 234 8.41 -11.33 5.70
CA SER A 234 8.75 -12.64 6.29
C SER A 234 8.65 -12.68 7.84
N GLY A 235 7.68 -11.96 8.42
CA GLY A 235 7.45 -11.97 9.87
C GLY A 235 8.27 -10.96 10.68
N ALA A 236 8.94 -10.02 10.02
CA ALA A 236 9.66 -8.95 10.69
C ALA A 236 9.29 -7.58 10.12
N PRO A 237 9.21 -6.52 10.95
CA PRO A 237 9.09 -5.14 10.50
C PRO A 237 10.16 -4.79 9.48
N LEU A 238 9.77 -4.06 8.43
CA LEU A 238 10.66 -3.59 7.38
C LEU A 238 10.55 -2.07 7.23
N SER A 239 11.69 -1.40 7.31
CA SER A 239 11.85 -0.02 6.88
C SER A 239 12.95 0.03 5.83
N VAL A 240 12.67 0.66 4.69
CA VAL A 240 13.64 0.82 3.60
C VAL A 240 14.11 2.27 3.63
N ALA A 241 15.43 2.48 3.61
CA ALA A 241 15.97 3.82 3.57
C ALA A 241 15.56 4.51 2.27
N GLY A 242 14.92 5.67 2.39
CA GLY A 242 14.38 6.43 1.25
C GLY A 242 12.88 6.24 1.02
N ASP A 243 12.24 5.26 1.67
CA ASP A 243 10.77 5.17 1.72
C ASP A 243 10.20 6.21 2.69
N LEU A 244 9.03 6.74 2.33
CA LEU A 244 8.24 7.74 3.05
C LEU A 244 6.76 7.48 2.90
#